data_AF-A0AAD6CJQ4-F1
#
_entry.id   AF-A0AAD6CJQ4-F1
#
_cell.length_a   1.000
_cell.length_b   1.000
_cell.length_c   1.000
_cell.angle_alpha   90.00
_cell.angle_beta   90.00
_cell.angle_gamma   90.00
#
_symmetry.space_group_name_H-M   'P 1'
#
loop_
_entity.id
_entity.type
_entity.pdbx_description
1 polymer ?
#
loop_
_entity_poly.entity_id
_entity_poly.type
_entity_poly.pdbx_seq_one_letter_code
_entity_poly.pdbx_strand_id
1 'polypeptide(L)'
;MKPDSQRPHITEQPLTLSNWYLHVNWVNTTLILIIPLFGCVAAFSTELRLATAAWAILYYFWTALGITAGYHRLWAHRSYEANLPLRIFLACVGSGAVQGSIRWWSSKHRAHHRWTDTVKDPYSVRKGVWYSHFMWMVMKQNPKDRGRTDISDLNQDPIVVWQHKHYGMFILAFGVLFPMTVAGLGWGDWKGGLVYAGILRFLFVQQATFCVNSLAHWLGEQPFDDRNSPRDHVFTALVTLGEGYHNFHHEFPSDYRNAIEWWQYDPTKWSIWMWKRLGLASNLKQFRANEIEKGRVQQLQKKVDQKRAKLDWGIPLEQLPVVSWDDFLVAAQNGKSLTVIAGVIHDVTGFVNEHPGGKILISSAVGKDATALFNGGVYSHSNAAHNLLSTMRVGVIRGGGEVEIWRQRNGDKHAALISP
;
A
#
# COMPACT_ATOMS: atom_id res chain seq x y z
N MET A 1 -23.39 7.53 37.80
CA MET A 1 -24.49 7.14 36.90
C MET A 1 -23.99 6.06 35.94
N LYS A 2 -24.49 4.83 36.03
CA LYS A 2 -24.29 3.84 34.96
C LYS A 2 -24.98 4.40 33.70
N PRO A 3 -24.34 4.43 32.52
CA PRO A 3 -25.01 4.87 31.30
C PRO A 3 -26.18 3.91 31.03
N ASP A 4 -27.36 4.50 30.89
CA ASP A 4 -28.61 3.82 30.54
C ASP A 4 -28.42 3.04 29.23
N SER A 5 -28.35 1.71 29.33
CA SER A 5 -27.99 0.82 28.22
C SER A 5 -29.09 0.71 27.15
N GLN A 6 -30.22 1.39 27.33
CA GLN A 6 -31.37 1.33 26.43
C GLN A 6 -31.46 2.49 25.42
N ARG A 7 -30.71 3.59 25.60
CA ARG A 7 -30.74 4.69 24.62
C ARG A 7 -29.85 4.35 23.41
N PRO A 8 -30.35 4.42 22.17
CA PRO A 8 -29.54 4.21 20.98
C PRO A 8 -28.39 5.23 20.96
N HIS A 9 -27.21 4.78 20.55
CA HIS A 9 -26.04 5.67 20.50
C HIS A 9 -26.32 6.82 19.52
N ILE A 10 -25.76 8.01 19.73
CA ILE A 10 -26.08 9.19 18.89
C ILE A 10 -25.85 8.93 17.39
N THR A 11 -24.90 8.07 17.04
CA THR A 11 -24.62 7.68 15.65
C THR A 11 -25.69 6.79 15.01
N GLU A 12 -26.58 6.20 15.81
CA GLU A 12 -27.73 5.40 15.35
C GLU A 12 -28.96 6.30 15.10
N GLN A 13 -28.88 7.60 15.45
CA GLN A 13 -29.92 8.59 15.18
C GLN A 13 -29.59 9.37 13.89
N PRO A 14 -30.60 9.81 13.12
CA PRO A 14 -30.36 10.63 11.94
C PRO A 14 -29.77 11.98 12.34
N LEU A 15 -28.84 12.49 11.52
CA LEU A 15 -28.28 13.82 11.69
C LEU A 15 -29.32 14.88 11.30
N THR A 16 -29.69 15.76 12.22
CA THR A 16 -30.65 16.85 12.02
C THR A 16 -30.06 18.18 12.49
N LEU A 17 -30.70 19.29 12.07
CA LEU A 17 -30.34 20.63 12.55
C LEU A 17 -30.49 20.78 14.07
N SER A 18 -31.34 19.98 14.72
CA SER A 18 -31.56 20.04 16.16
C SER A 18 -30.61 19.17 16.98
N ASN A 19 -29.89 18.22 16.38
CA ASN A 19 -29.01 17.30 17.11
C ASN A 19 -27.55 17.25 16.63
N TRP A 20 -27.18 17.95 15.56
CA TRP A 20 -25.84 17.84 14.94
C TRP A 20 -24.69 18.00 15.94
N TYR A 21 -24.82 18.93 16.91
CA TYR A 21 -23.81 19.20 17.93
C TYR A 21 -23.58 18.02 18.89
N LEU A 22 -24.54 17.10 19.00
CA LEU A 22 -24.41 15.87 19.78
C LEU A 22 -23.55 14.82 19.06
N HIS A 23 -23.50 14.86 17.73
CA HIS A 23 -22.64 14.00 16.91
C HIS A 23 -21.18 14.46 16.93
N VAL A 24 -20.90 15.70 17.31
CA VAL A 24 -19.55 16.26 17.37
C VAL A 24 -18.82 15.83 18.65
N ASN A 25 -17.59 15.39 18.50
CA ASN A 25 -16.62 15.22 19.56
C ASN A 25 -15.90 16.55 19.81
N TRP A 26 -16.46 17.35 20.72
CA TRP A 26 -15.99 18.70 21.01
C TRP A 26 -14.55 18.75 21.54
N VAL A 27 -14.11 17.75 22.31
CA VAL A 27 -12.72 17.71 22.81
C VAL A 27 -11.74 17.62 21.64
N ASN A 28 -11.95 16.66 20.74
CA ASN A 28 -11.11 16.51 19.57
C ASN A 28 -11.22 17.74 18.67
N THR A 29 -12.44 18.19 18.39
CA THR A 29 -12.72 19.37 17.54
C THR A 29 -11.97 20.61 18.05
N THR A 30 -11.94 20.83 19.36
CA THR A 30 -11.17 21.93 19.94
C THR A 30 -9.66 21.78 19.68
N LEU A 31 -9.11 20.58 19.91
CA LEU A 31 -7.67 20.32 19.78
C LEU A 31 -7.17 20.33 18.33
N ILE A 32 -7.96 19.84 17.38
CA ILE A 32 -7.52 19.66 15.98
C ILE A 32 -8.06 20.72 15.00
N LEU A 33 -9.09 21.49 15.37
CA LEU A 33 -9.65 22.56 14.52
C LEU A 33 -9.60 23.93 15.20
N ILE A 34 -10.19 24.08 16.39
CA ILE A 34 -10.37 25.42 16.99
C ILE A 34 -9.03 26.04 17.40
N ILE A 35 -8.17 25.31 18.13
CA ILE A 35 -6.86 25.82 18.55
C ILE A 35 -5.96 26.11 17.33
N PRO A 36 -5.85 25.22 16.33
CA PRO A 36 -5.14 25.53 15.09
C PRO A 36 -5.67 26.78 14.35
N LEU A 37 -6.99 26.92 14.24
CA LEU A 37 -7.61 28.10 13.61
C LEU A 37 -7.24 29.38 14.38
N PHE A 38 -7.27 29.34 15.71
CA PHE A 38 -6.78 30.44 16.53
C PHE A 38 -5.30 30.74 16.25
N GLY A 39 -4.46 29.72 16.08
CA GLY A 39 -3.05 29.91 15.68
C GLY A 39 -2.90 30.62 14.32
N CYS A 40 -3.69 30.22 13.33
CA CYS A 40 -3.71 30.87 12.01
C CYS A 40 -4.11 32.35 12.12
N VAL A 41 -5.14 32.65 12.91
CA VAL A 41 -5.58 34.04 13.14
C VAL A 41 -4.51 34.82 13.92
N ALA A 42 -3.93 34.24 14.96
CA ALA A 42 -2.90 34.87 15.78
C ALA A 42 -1.63 35.18 14.99
N ALA A 43 -1.30 34.39 13.97
CA ALA A 43 -0.14 34.60 13.10
C ALA A 43 -0.17 35.95 12.38
N PHE A 44 -1.35 36.47 12.01
CA PHE A 44 -1.46 37.81 11.40
C PHE A 44 -0.96 38.95 12.30
N SER A 45 -0.95 38.74 13.62
CA SER A 45 -0.49 39.72 14.61
C SER A 45 0.85 39.34 15.27
N THR A 46 1.50 38.28 14.81
CA THR A 46 2.70 37.73 15.46
C THR A 46 3.86 37.74 14.48
N GLU A 47 4.88 38.54 14.76
CA GLU A 47 6.10 38.59 13.96
C GLU A 47 6.80 37.21 13.94
N LEU A 48 7.15 36.71 12.75
CA LEU A 48 7.92 35.49 12.60
C LEU A 48 9.42 35.81 12.61
N ARG A 49 10.06 35.65 13.77
CA ARG A 49 11.52 35.75 13.88
C ARG A 49 12.21 34.52 13.28
N LEU A 50 13.36 34.71 12.65
CA LEU A 50 14.11 33.63 12.00
C LEU A 50 14.49 32.49 12.97
N ALA A 51 14.92 32.83 14.20
CA ALA A 51 15.22 31.83 15.23
C ALA A 51 14.00 30.99 15.60
N THR A 52 12.82 31.62 15.72
CA THR A 52 11.54 30.94 15.97
C THR A 52 11.12 30.06 14.81
N ALA A 53 11.32 30.52 13.56
CA ALA A 53 11.04 29.71 12.38
C ALA A 53 11.92 28.45 12.34
N ALA A 54 13.23 28.60 12.55
CA ALA A 54 14.17 27.48 12.61
C ALA A 54 13.81 26.49 13.74
N TRP A 55 13.44 27.02 14.91
CA TRP A 55 13.00 26.20 16.04
C TRP A 55 11.70 25.45 15.75
N ALA A 56 10.70 26.11 15.17
CA ALA A 56 9.45 25.48 14.78
C ALA A 56 9.68 24.33 13.79
N ILE A 57 10.58 24.50 12.81
CA ILE A 57 10.94 23.46 11.84
C ILE A 57 11.67 22.30 12.53
N LEU A 58 12.67 22.58 13.37
CA LEU A 58 13.38 21.52 14.10
C LEU A 58 12.40 20.70 14.97
N TYR A 59 11.53 21.39 15.69
CA TYR A 59 10.56 20.76 16.58
C TYR A 59 9.43 20.04 15.83
N TYR A 60 9.09 20.50 14.62
CA TYR A 60 8.23 19.76 13.67
C TYR A 60 8.82 18.36 13.41
N PHE A 61 10.11 18.27 13.04
CA PHE A 61 10.74 16.98 12.77
C PHE A 61 10.80 16.08 14.01
N TRP A 62 11.07 16.63 15.19
CA TRP A 62 11.07 15.85 16.44
C TRP A 62 9.70 15.28 16.77
N THR A 63 8.65 16.11 16.69
CA THR A 63 7.28 15.69 17.00
C THR A 63 6.73 14.74 15.93
N ALA A 64 7.09 14.93 14.67
CA ALA A 64 6.81 13.99 13.58
C ALA A 64 7.49 12.63 13.81
N LEU A 65 8.78 12.59 14.18
CA LEU A 65 9.48 11.35 14.54
C LEU A 65 8.86 10.68 15.78
N GLY A 66 8.32 11.45 16.71
CA GLY A 66 7.54 10.91 17.83
C GLY A 66 6.33 10.09 17.38
N ILE A 67 5.67 10.50 16.29
CA ILE A 67 4.58 9.74 15.67
C ILE A 67 5.12 8.59 14.83
N THR A 68 5.98 8.85 13.85
CA THR A 68 6.42 7.85 12.86
C THR A 68 7.34 6.80 13.47
N ALA A 69 8.39 7.19 14.18
CA ALA A 69 9.30 6.25 14.82
C ALA A 69 8.68 5.67 16.10
N GLY A 70 8.06 6.52 16.92
CA GLY A 70 7.46 6.12 18.19
C GLY A 70 6.11 5.42 18.02
N TYR A 71 5.04 6.19 17.87
CA TYR A 71 3.66 5.69 18.00
C TYR A 71 3.35 4.59 16.97
N HIS A 72 3.88 4.77 15.77
CA HIS A 72 3.68 3.90 14.63
C HIS A 72 4.64 2.70 14.64
N ARG A 73 5.91 2.90 14.33
CA ARG A 73 6.87 1.81 14.10
C ARG A 73 7.26 1.07 15.39
N LEU A 74 7.46 1.78 16.51
CA LEU A 74 7.84 1.17 17.80
C LEU A 74 6.64 0.56 18.53
N TRP A 75 5.60 1.34 18.83
CA TRP A 75 4.50 0.87 19.68
C TRP A 75 3.36 0.18 18.92
N ALA A 76 2.92 0.69 17.77
CA ALA A 76 1.84 0.03 17.03
C ALA A 76 2.30 -1.27 16.35
N HIS A 77 3.44 -1.24 15.67
CA HIS A 77 3.94 -2.35 14.85
C HIS A 77 5.07 -3.17 15.45
N ARG A 78 5.72 -2.68 16.52
CA ARG A 78 6.83 -3.38 17.19
C ARG A 78 7.92 -3.79 16.19
N SER A 79 8.21 -2.91 15.25
CA SER A 79 9.18 -3.15 14.16
C SER A 79 10.63 -3.02 14.61
N TYR A 80 10.87 -2.46 15.79
CA TYR A 80 12.17 -2.40 16.44
C TYR A 80 12.01 -2.28 17.96
N GLU A 81 13.13 -2.38 18.68
CA GLU A 81 13.22 -2.14 20.12
C GLU A 81 14.03 -0.88 20.39
N ALA A 82 13.71 -0.15 21.45
CA ALA A 82 14.38 1.07 21.86
C ALA A 82 14.73 1.02 23.34
N ASN A 83 15.87 1.62 23.71
CA ASN A 83 16.24 1.75 25.11
C ASN A 83 15.37 2.80 25.84
N LEU A 84 15.47 2.85 27.16
CA LEU A 84 14.63 3.72 27.99
C LEU A 84 14.75 5.22 27.61
N PRO A 85 15.95 5.81 27.44
CA PRO A 85 16.08 7.20 27.00
C PRO A 85 15.35 7.52 25.70
N LEU A 86 15.52 6.69 24.66
CA LEU A 86 14.87 6.91 23.38
C LEU A 86 13.34 6.76 23.49
N ARG A 87 12.86 5.79 24.27
CA ARG A 87 11.41 5.59 24.52
C ARG A 87 10.79 6.79 25.23
N ILE A 88 11.45 7.33 26.25
CA ILE A 88 10.98 8.53 26.96
C ILE A 88 10.96 9.72 26.00
N PHE A 89 12.03 9.94 25.25
CA PHE A 89 12.10 11.01 24.26
C PHE A 89 10.94 10.94 23.26
N LEU A 90 10.73 9.78 22.62
CA LEU A 90 9.65 9.57 21.64
C LEU A 90 8.26 9.72 22.26
N ALA A 91 8.05 9.30 23.51
CA ALA A 91 6.79 9.47 24.22
C ALA A 91 6.46 10.94 24.48
N CYS A 92 7.47 11.72 24.88
CA CYS A 92 7.37 13.15 25.12
C CYS A 92 7.11 13.93 23.82
N VAL A 93 7.98 13.81 22.81
CA VAL A 93 7.84 14.58 21.57
C VAL A 93 6.63 14.14 20.75
N GLY A 94 6.27 12.85 20.76
CA GLY A 94 5.06 12.36 20.09
C GLY A 94 3.78 12.93 20.70
N SER A 95 3.77 13.18 22.02
CA SER A 95 2.61 13.84 22.66
C SER A 95 2.43 15.29 22.19
N GLY A 96 3.53 15.95 21.81
CA GLY A 96 3.51 17.30 21.25
C GLY A 96 2.79 17.41 19.91
N ALA A 97 2.52 16.30 19.21
CA ALA A 97 1.72 16.28 17.98
C ALA A 97 0.20 16.32 18.23
N VAL A 98 -0.25 16.10 19.47
CA VAL A 98 -1.67 16.21 19.88
C VAL A 98 -2.61 15.30 19.06
N GLN A 99 -2.27 14.01 18.96
CA GLN A 99 -3.03 13.02 18.17
C GLN A 99 -3.61 11.86 19.01
N GLY A 100 -3.78 12.07 20.32
CA GLY A 100 -4.13 11.00 21.28
C GLY A 100 -2.88 10.36 21.90
N SER A 101 -3.07 9.68 23.03
CA SER A 101 -1.97 9.01 23.73
C SER A 101 -1.42 7.84 22.90
N ILE A 102 -0.20 7.35 23.22
CA ILE A 102 0.39 6.18 22.54
C ILE A 102 -0.60 5.02 22.52
N ARG A 103 -1.16 4.70 23.70
CA ARG A 103 -2.15 3.63 23.86
C ARG A 103 -3.36 3.77 22.92
N TRP A 104 -3.92 4.98 22.82
CA TRP A 104 -5.12 5.25 22.03
C TRP A 104 -4.80 5.23 20.53
N TRP A 105 -3.71 5.88 20.15
CA TRP A 105 -3.27 5.99 18.76
C TRP A 105 -2.92 4.61 18.20
N SER A 106 -2.05 3.86 18.91
CA SER A 106 -1.61 2.53 18.48
C SER A 106 -2.76 1.52 18.48
N SER A 107 -3.71 1.60 19.43
CA SER A 107 -4.91 0.77 19.40
C SER A 107 -5.76 1.01 18.15
N LYS A 108 -5.97 2.28 17.77
CA LYS A 108 -6.72 2.61 16.55
C LYS A 108 -5.96 2.25 15.28
N HIS A 109 -4.65 2.45 15.27
CA HIS A 109 -3.83 2.10 14.12
C HIS A 109 -3.77 0.59 13.87
N ARG A 110 -3.63 -0.22 14.94
CA ARG A 110 -3.76 -1.68 14.82
C ARG A 110 -5.15 -2.08 14.30
N ALA A 111 -6.21 -1.44 14.79
CA ALA A 111 -7.56 -1.69 14.31
C ALA A 111 -7.74 -1.31 12.83
N HIS A 112 -7.11 -0.22 12.40
CA HIS A 112 -7.07 0.17 10.99
C HIS A 112 -6.42 -0.93 10.14
N HIS A 113 -5.20 -1.38 10.45
CA HIS A 113 -4.56 -2.47 9.68
C HIS A 113 -5.35 -3.77 9.65
N ARG A 114 -5.96 -4.17 10.79
CA ARG A 114 -6.70 -5.43 10.86
C ARG A 114 -8.02 -5.39 10.09
N TRP A 115 -8.64 -4.22 10.04
CA TRP A 115 -9.98 -4.03 9.51
C TRP A 115 -10.02 -3.07 8.32
N THR A 116 -8.87 -2.85 7.65
CA THR A 116 -8.67 -1.85 6.59
C THR A 116 -9.84 -1.88 5.64
N ASP A 117 -10.37 -0.69 5.32
CA ASP A 117 -11.44 -0.54 4.34
C ASP A 117 -12.79 -1.19 4.69
N THR A 118 -12.96 -1.71 5.91
CA THR A 118 -14.25 -2.22 6.39
C THR A 118 -14.97 -1.17 7.24
N VAL A 119 -16.24 -1.44 7.59
CA VAL A 119 -17.01 -0.60 8.52
C VAL A 119 -16.37 -0.48 9.92
N LYS A 120 -15.52 -1.44 10.29
CA LYS A 120 -14.82 -1.51 11.58
C LYS A 120 -13.53 -0.70 11.63
N ASP A 121 -13.02 -0.25 10.48
CA ASP A 121 -11.86 0.63 10.40
C ASP A 121 -12.23 2.03 10.96
N PRO A 122 -11.50 2.53 11.98
CA PRO A 122 -11.81 3.79 12.64
C PRO A 122 -11.79 5.01 11.71
N TYR A 123 -11.02 4.98 10.62
CA TYR A 123 -10.83 6.09 9.69
C TYR A 123 -10.80 5.64 8.23
N SER A 124 -11.66 4.67 7.89
CA SER A 124 -11.77 4.15 6.53
C SER A 124 -11.99 5.24 5.49
N VAL A 125 -11.18 5.21 4.43
CA VAL A 125 -11.33 6.07 3.24
C VAL A 125 -12.65 5.82 2.51
N ARG A 126 -13.27 4.64 2.69
CA ARG A 126 -14.58 4.32 2.08
C ARG A 126 -15.72 5.23 2.56
N LYS A 127 -15.53 5.92 3.69
CA LYS A 127 -16.47 6.94 4.21
C LYS A 127 -16.22 8.33 3.59
N GLY A 128 -15.26 8.45 2.67
CA GLY A 128 -14.87 9.68 1.99
C GLY A 128 -13.50 10.19 2.45
N VAL A 129 -12.78 10.86 1.54
CA VAL A 129 -11.42 11.39 1.78
C VAL A 129 -11.38 12.37 2.95
N TRP A 130 -12.38 13.26 3.07
CA TRP A 130 -12.48 14.18 4.21
C TRP A 130 -12.79 13.47 5.53
N TYR A 131 -13.51 12.35 5.46
CA TYR A 131 -13.76 11.53 6.63
C TYR A 131 -12.47 10.92 7.16
N SER A 132 -11.69 10.27 6.30
CA SER A 132 -10.43 9.66 6.72
C SER A 132 -9.34 10.68 7.08
N HIS A 133 -9.37 11.87 6.47
CA HIS A 133 -8.43 12.94 6.80
C HIS A 133 -8.61 13.41 8.25
N PHE A 134 -9.77 13.99 8.61
CA PHE A 134 -9.96 14.54 9.96
C PHE A 134 -11.37 14.32 10.55
N MET A 135 -12.42 14.13 9.76
CA MET A 135 -13.78 14.06 10.33
C MET A 135 -14.01 12.83 11.19
N TRP A 136 -13.25 11.75 11.02
CA TRP A 136 -13.31 10.60 11.92
C TRP A 136 -12.98 10.95 13.39
N MET A 137 -12.23 12.03 13.63
CA MET A 137 -11.95 12.56 14.96
C MET A 137 -12.95 13.61 15.42
N VAL A 138 -13.51 14.39 14.48
CA VAL A 138 -14.56 15.39 14.74
C VAL A 138 -15.88 14.71 15.08
N MET A 139 -16.21 13.59 14.44
CA MET A 139 -17.46 12.88 14.65
C MET A 139 -17.31 11.82 15.75
N LYS A 140 -18.30 11.73 16.64
CA LYS A 140 -18.40 10.62 17.59
C LYS A 140 -18.57 9.31 16.81
N GLN A 141 -17.86 8.27 17.25
CA GLN A 141 -18.01 6.93 16.70
C GLN A 141 -18.58 6.03 17.77
N ASN A 142 -19.49 5.13 17.39
CA ASN A 142 -20.02 4.12 18.29
C ASN A 142 -18.90 3.17 18.74
N PRO A 143 -18.63 3.02 20.05
CA PRO A 143 -17.66 2.05 20.53
C PRO A 143 -17.96 0.61 20.11
N LYS A 144 -19.24 0.26 19.87
CA LYS A 144 -19.67 -1.07 19.44
C LYS A 144 -19.19 -1.42 18.02
N ASP A 145 -19.08 -0.43 17.14
CA ASP A 145 -18.73 -0.63 15.72
C ASP A 145 -17.22 -0.65 15.49
N ARG A 146 -16.42 -0.29 16.49
CA ARG A 146 -14.96 -0.21 16.36
C ARG A 146 -14.33 -1.60 16.32
N GLY A 147 -13.46 -1.82 15.34
CA GLY A 147 -12.59 -2.99 15.26
C GLY A 147 -11.76 -3.17 16.53
N ARG A 148 -11.69 -4.42 17.03
CA ARG A 148 -10.88 -4.77 18.21
C ARG A 148 -9.55 -5.38 17.79
N THR A 149 -8.52 -5.06 18.56
CA THR A 149 -7.17 -5.63 18.44
C THR A 149 -6.60 -5.89 19.82
N ASP A 150 -5.64 -6.81 19.89
CA ASP A 150 -4.88 -6.98 21.12
C ASP A 150 -4.01 -5.74 21.39
N ILE A 151 -4.04 -5.30 22.64
CA ILE A 151 -3.30 -4.16 23.19
C ILE A 151 -2.75 -4.49 24.58
N SER A 152 -2.67 -5.80 24.91
CA SER A 152 -2.13 -6.31 26.18
C SER A 152 -0.72 -5.79 26.45
N ASP A 153 0.14 -5.81 25.43
CA ASP A 153 1.50 -5.27 25.46
C ASP A 153 1.53 -3.76 25.78
N LEU A 154 0.64 -2.97 25.18
CA LEU A 154 0.53 -1.53 25.47
C LEU A 154 0.08 -1.25 26.90
N ASN A 155 -0.72 -2.13 27.50
CA ASN A 155 -1.15 -2.02 28.89
C ASN A 155 -0.08 -2.50 29.88
N GLN A 156 0.91 -3.26 29.43
CA GLN A 156 2.03 -3.75 30.24
C GLN A 156 3.25 -2.83 30.15
N ASP A 157 3.35 -1.98 29.12
CA ASP A 157 4.42 -0.99 28.97
C ASP A 157 4.26 0.19 29.95
N PRO A 158 5.15 0.35 30.96
CA PRO A 158 5.02 1.40 31.97
C PRO A 158 5.05 2.82 31.39
N ILE A 159 5.81 3.05 30.31
CA ILE A 159 5.92 4.37 29.68
C ILE A 159 4.59 4.71 28.99
N VAL A 160 4.00 3.74 28.30
CA VAL A 160 2.71 3.92 27.61
C VAL A 160 1.59 4.16 28.62
N VAL A 161 1.56 3.41 29.71
CA VAL A 161 0.55 3.58 30.77
C VAL A 161 0.71 4.94 31.47
N TRP A 162 1.94 5.31 31.82
CA TRP A 162 2.24 6.62 32.42
C TRP A 162 1.81 7.76 31.50
N GLN A 163 2.21 7.71 30.24
CA GLN A 163 1.88 8.73 29.25
C GLN A 163 0.37 8.82 28.99
N HIS A 164 -0.34 7.67 28.94
CA HIS A 164 -1.79 7.65 28.77
C HIS A 164 -2.52 8.29 29.96
N LYS A 165 -2.10 7.98 31.19
CA LYS A 165 -2.70 8.52 32.43
C LYS A 165 -2.54 10.04 32.53
N HIS A 166 -1.41 10.57 32.08
CA HIS A 166 -1.06 11.99 32.18
C HIS A 166 -1.14 12.74 30.85
N TYR A 167 -1.81 12.18 29.84
CA TYR A 167 -1.71 12.66 28.45
C TYR A 167 -2.04 14.16 28.27
N GLY A 168 -3.01 14.69 29.01
CA GLY A 168 -3.33 16.13 28.98
C GLY A 168 -2.17 17.02 29.46
N MET A 169 -1.43 16.60 30.48
CA MET A 169 -0.24 17.30 30.96
C MET A 169 0.89 17.24 29.93
N PHE A 170 1.03 16.12 29.23
CA PHE A 170 2.02 15.95 28.16
C PHE A 170 1.72 16.84 26.95
N ILE A 171 0.47 16.92 26.52
CA ILE A 171 0.06 17.86 25.47
C ILE A 171 0.40 19.29 25.88
N LEU A 172 0.09 19.69 27.10
CA LEU A 172 0.41 21.04 27.57
C LEU A 172 1.93 21.26 27.61
N ALA A 173 2.67 20.34 28.21
CA ALA A 173 4.12 20.44 28.39
C ALA A 173 4.87 20.44 27.06
N PHE A 174 4.65 19.46 26.19
CA PHE A 174 5.41 19.26 24.96
C PHE A 174 4.72 19.81 23.71
N GLY A 175 3.41 19.98 23.72
CA GLY A 175 2.69 20.63 22.61
C GLY A 175 2.80 22.15 22.63
N VAL A 176 2.87 22.77 23.82
CA VAL A 176 2.75 24.23 23.97
C VAL A 176 3.88 24.83 24.81
N LEU A 177 4.04 24.40 26.06
CA LEU A 177 4.93 25.09 27.00
C LEU A 177 6.40 24.97 26.59
N PHE A 178 6.88 23.77 26.25
CA PHE A 178 8.26 23.54 25.85
C PHE A 178 8.68 24.36 24.62
N PRO A 179 7.99 24.32 23.46
CA PRO A 179 8.40 25.14 22.33
C PRO A 179 8.30 26.65 22.62
N MET A 180 7.33 27.08 23.44
CA MET A 180 7.18 28.47 23.85
C MET A 180 8.31 28.94 24.77
N THR A 181 8.68 28.15 25.78
CA THR A 181 9.72 28.51 26.75
C THR A 181 11.11 28.48 26.13
N VAL A 182 11.39 27.57 25.19
CA VAL A 182 12.65 27.57 24.45
C VAL A 182 12.83 28.87 23.68
N ALA A 183 11.79 29.33 22.96
CA ALA A 183 11.85 30.60 22.24
C ALA A 183 11.88 31.83 23.16
N GLY A 184 11.06 31.80 24.20
CA GLY A 184 10.95 32.88 25.18
C GLY A 184 12.23 33.11 25.99
N LEU A 185 12.83 32.04 26.50
CA LEU A 185 14.08 32.11 27.27
C LEU A 185 15.31 32.21 26.37
N GLY A 186 15.28 31.60 25.17
CA GLY A 186 16.42 31.59 24.26
C GLY A 186 16.66 32.92 23.55
N TRP A 187 15.61 33.53 23.00
CA TRP A 187 15.73 34.79 22.23
C TRP A 187 14.56 35.75 22.46
N GLY A 188 13.88 35.65 23.59
CA GLY A 188 12.86 36.61 24.03
C GLY A 188 11.53 36.54 23.28
N ASP A 189 11.26 35.50 22.48
CA ASP A 189 10.08 35.42 21.61
C ASP A 189 9.01 34.45 22.14
N TRP A 190 8.38 34.83 23.26
CA TRP A 190 7.30 34.04 23.87
C TRP A 190 6.09 33.88 22.95
N LYS A 191 5.67 34.98 22.30
CA LYS A 191 4.48 34.99 21.44
C LYS A 191 4.72 34.17 20.16
N GLY A 192 5.87 34.34 19.50
CA GLY A 192 6.24 33.55 18.34
C GLY A 192 6.44 32.07 18.69
N GLY A 193 7.06 31.77 19.84
CA GLY A 193 7.18 30.41 20.36
C GLY A 193 5.84 29.71 20.55
N LEU A 194 4.85 30.41 21.11
CA LEU A 194 3.49 29.89 21.28
C LEU A 194 2.79 29.68 19.92
N VAL A 195 2.79 30.68 19.05
CA VAL A 195 2.01 30.67 17.80
C VAL A 195 2.65 29.75 16.77
N TYR A 196 3.95 29.92 16.48
CA TYR A 196 4.63 29.21 15.41
C TYR A 196 5.17 27.84 15.86
N ALA A 197 5.98 27.78 16.91
CA ALA A 197 6.60 26.53 17.38
C ALA A 197 5.64 25.66 18.21
N GLY A 198 4.64 26.26 18.84
CA GLY A 198 3.53 25.59 19.52
C GLY A 198 2.41 25.22 18.54
N ILE A 199 1.47 26.15 18.33
CA ILE A 199 0.16 25.89 17.70
C ILE A 199 0.27 25.50 16.23
N LEU A 200 0.87 26.35 15.39
CA LEU A 200 0.96 26.09 13.95
C LEU A 200 1.82 24.88 13.64
N ARG A 201 2.90 24.66 14.38
CA ARG A 201 3.74 23.48 14.21
C ARG A 201 2.97 22.17 14.45
N PHE A 202 2.18 22.04 15.53
CA PHE A 202 1.40 20.80 15.68
C PHE A 202 0.25 20.72 14.67
N LEU A 203 -0.33 21.83 14.19
CA LEU A 203 -1.27 21.83 13.06
C LEU A 203 -0.62 21.18 11.83
N PHE A 204 0.58 21.60 11.44
CA PHE A 204 1.28 21.00 10.29
C PHE A 204 1.56 19.52 10.48
N VAL A 205 1.99 19.09 11.69
CA VAL A 205 2.21 17.65 11.98
C VAL A 205 0.91 16.85 11.90
N GLN A 206 -0.20 17.41 12.40
CA GLN A 206 -1.53 16.81 12.30
C GLN A 206 -1.94 16.63 10.83
N GLN A 207 -1.90 17.70 10.02
CA GLN A 207 -2.27 17.62 8.60
C GLN A 207 -1.38 16.64 7.83
N ALA A 208 -0.07 16.64 8.10
CA ALA A 208 0.84 15.65 7.53
C ALA A 208 0.44 14.22 7.90
N THR A 209 0.12 13.96 9.17
CA THR A 209 -0.32 12.61 9.58
C THR A 209 -1.67 12.24 8.97
N PHE A 210 -2.59 13.19 8.83
CA PHE A 210 -3.92 12.96 8.27
C PHE A 210 -3.87 12.67 6.76
N CYS A 211 -2.86 13.18 6.05
CA CYS A 211 -2.55 12.78 4.68
C CYS A 211 -2.27 11.28 4.55
N VAL A 212 -1.72 10.62 5.58
CA VAL A 212 -1.50 9.16 5.55
C VAL A 212 -2.84 8.43 5.47
N ASN A 213 -3.80 8.79 6.31
CA ASN A 213 -5.14 8.16 6.33
C ASN A 213 -5.98 8.47 5.08
N SER A 214 -5.63 9.53 4.34
CA SER A 214 -6.44 10.06 3.24
C SER A 214 -5.73 9.93 1.90
N LEU A 215 -4.74 10.78 1.64
CA LEU A 215 -3.99 10.78 0.38
C LEU A 215 -3.30 9.44 0.13
N ALA A 216 -2.71 8.80 1.14
CA ALA A 216 -2.08 7.49 0.98
C ALA A 216 -3.08 6.33 0.79
N HIS A 217 -4.38 6.61 0.86
CA HIS A 217 -5.46 5.69 0.51
C HIS A 217 -6.23 6.11 -0.75
N TRP A 218 -5.79 7.16 -1.45
CA TRP A 218 -6.50 7.72 -2.59
C TRP A 218 -5.59 7.96 -3.81
N LEU A 219 -4.38 8.48 -3.60
CA LEU A 219 -3.41 8.80 -4.64
C LEU A 219 -2.23 7.82 -4.61
N GLY A 220 -1.74 7.46 -5.80
CA GLY A 220 -0.54 6.63 -5.96
C GLY A 220 -0.78 5.25 -6.53
N GLU A 221 0.21 4.38 -6.37
CA GLU A 221 0.27 3.06 -6.98
C GLU A 221 0.09 1.94 -5.95
N GLN A 222 -0.24 0.75 -6.44
CA GLN A 222 -0.36 -0.46 -5.62
C GLN A 222 0.59 -1.52 -6.17
N PRO A 223 1.89 -1.44 -5.85
CA PRO A 223 2.90 -2.35 -6.35
C PRO A 223 2.93 -3.72 -5.65
N PHE A 224 2.30 -3.88 -4.48
CA PHE A 224 2.30 -5.13 -3.72
C PHE A 224 0.92 -5.79 -3.63
N ASP A 225 -0.12 -5.05 -3.27
CA ASP A 225 -1.49 -5.58 -3.17
C ASP A 225 -2.53 -4.50 -3.46
N ASP A 226 -3.63 -4.84 -4.13
CA ASP A 226 -4.70 -3.89 -4.51
C ASP A 226 -6.09 -4.29 -3.98
N ARG A 227 -6.16 -5.23 -3.02
CA ARG A 227 -7.44 -5.64 -2.41
C ARG A 227 -8.04 -4.53 -1.55
N ASN A 228 -7.18 -3.72 -0.94
CA ASN A 228 -7.55 -2.55 -0.16
C ASN A 228 -7.00 -1.27 -0.81
N SER A 229 -7.36 -0.12 -0.26
CA SER A 229 -7.02 1.21 -0.77
C SER A 229 -5.61 1.79 -0.50
N PRO A 230 -4.72 1.24 0.36
CA PRO A 230 -3.38 1.79 0.56
C PRO A 230 -2.58 1.88 -0.73
N ARG A 231 -1.86 2.99 -0.92
CA ARG A 231 -1.10 3.33 -2.12
C ARG A 231 0.27 3.91 -1.77
N ASP A 232 1.25 3.62 -2.62
CA ASP A 232 2.57 4.22 -2.59
C ASP A 232 2.56 5.51 -3.41
N HIS A 233 2.98 6.63 -2.81
CA HIS A 233 3.02 7.92 -3.48
C HIS A 233 4.13 8.82 -2.95
N VAL A 234 5.05 9.24 -3.83
CA VAL A 234 6.27 9.99 -3.45
C VAL A 234 5.96 11.34 -2.79
N PHE A 235 4.98 12.10 -3.31
CA PHE A 235 4.63 13.39 -2.69
C PHE A 235 3.96 13.21 -1.34
N THR A 236 3.16 12.16 -1.17
CA THR A 236 2.64 11.80 0.15
C THR A 236 3.80 11.50 1.08
N ALA A 237 4.79 10.70 0.65
CA ALA A 237 5.95 10.38 1.47
C ALA A 237 6.77 11.62 1.86
N LEU A 238 6.90 12.62 0.99
CA LEU A 238 7.56 13.89 1.32
C LEU A 238 6.83 14.66 2.43
N VAL A 239 5.50 14.79 2.31
CA VAL A 239 4.68 15.48 3.31
C VAL A 239 4.66 14.72 4.64
N THR A 240 4.71 13.39 4.59
CA THR A 240 4.49 12.52 5.76
C THR A 240 5.77 11.86 6.28
N LEU A 241 6.96 12.41 5.99
CA LEU A 241 8.24 11.88 6.50
C LEU A 241 8.49 10.38 6.22
N GLY A 242 8.11 9.93 5.02
CA GLY A 242 8.28 8.55 4.56
C GLY A 242 7.05 7.66 4.70
N GLU A 243 6.01 8.11 5.39
CA GLU A 243 4.78 7.31 5.62
C GLU A 243 3.89 7.13 4.37
N GLY A 244 4.26 7.73 3.24
CA GLY A 244 3.50 7.66 1.98
C GLY A 244 3.77 6.45 1.10
N TYR A 245 4.73 5.57 1.46
CA TYR A 245 4.86 4.24 0.86
C TYR A 245 3.90 3.27 1.58
N HIS A 246 2.61 3.58 1.47
CA HIS A 246 1.57 3.01 2.31
C HIS A 246 1.08 1.65 1.83
N ASN A 247 1.23 1.34 0.54
CA ASN A 247 0.95 0.01 0.00
C ASN A 247 1.94 -1.01 0.55
N PHE A 248 3.24 -0.67 0.52
CA PHE A 248 4.26 -1.50 1.16
C PHE A 248 3.98 -1.68 2.66
N HIS A 249 3.69 -0.58 3.34
CA HIS A 249 3.44 -0.59 4.78
C HIS A 249 2.26 -1.49 5.18
N HIS A 250 1.16 -1.47 4.43
CA HIS A 250 0.00 -2.32 4.72
C HIS A 250 0.24 -3.79 4.42
N GLU A 251 1.06 -4.11 3.42
CA GLU A 251 1.42 -5.49 3.10
C GLU A 251 2.45 -6.07 4.09
N PHE A 252 3.41 -5.24 4.52
CA PHE A 252 4.54 -5.64 5.38
C PHE A 252 4.63 -4.80 6.68
N PRO A 253 3.59 -4.78 7.52
CA PRO A 253 3.44 -3.81 8.61
C PRO A 253 4.52 -3.89 9.70
N SER A 254 5.17 -5.04 9.86
CA SER A 254 6.24 -5.22 10.84
C SER A 254 7.64 -4.83 10.34
N ASP A 255 7.82 -4.43 9.07
CA ASP A 255 9.10 -3.88 8.61
C ASP A 255 9.31 -2.50 9.26
N TYR A 256 10.52 -2.21 9.74
CA TYR A 256 10.82 -0.89 10.30
C TYR A 256 10.91 0.21 9.23
N ARG A 257 10.93 -0.17 7.95
CA ARG A 257 10.97 0.73 6.79
C ARG A 257 9.59 0.78 6.17
N ASN A 258 9.16 1.97 5.75
CA ASN A 258 8.08 2.06 4.76
C ASN A 258 8.67 2.14 3.36
N ALA A 259 9.80 2.82 3.21
CA ALA A 259 10.52 2.89 1.95
C ALA A 259 11.70 1.92 1.92
N ILE A 260 11.62 0.90 1.08
CA ILE A 260 12.62 -0.19 1.04
C ILE A 260 13.83 0.12 0.19
N GLU A 261 13.70 0.98 -0.81
CA GLU A 261 14.84 1.39 -1.65
C GLU A 261 15.71 2.40 -0.90
N TRP A 262 17.01 2.41 -1.20
CA TRP A 262 17.97 3.30 -0.54
C TRP A 262 17.72 4.78 -0.87
N TRP A 263 17.25 5.07 -2.10
CA TRP A 263 16.99 6.43 -2.61
C TRP A 263 15.60 6.95 -2.22
N GLN A 264 14.67 6.09 -1.81
CA GLN A 264 13.34 6.51 -1.43
C GLN A 264 13.35 7.27 -0.10
N TYR A 265 12.71 8.45 -0.12
CA TYR A 265 12.61 9.35 1.03
C TYR A 265 11.88 8.72 2.21
N ASP A 266 12.62 8.36 3.26
CA ASP A 266 12.08 7.91 4.54
C ASP A 266 13.04 8.33 5.66
N PRO A 267 12.96 9.60 6.12
CA PRO A 267 13.80 10.11 7.20
C PRO A 267 13.61 9.34 8.51
N THR A 268 12.44 8.72 8.72
CA THR A 268 12.17 7.88 9.88
C THR A 268 13.02 6.60 9.85
N LYS A 269 13.10 5.92 8.70
CA LYS A 269 14.01 4.77 8.48
C LYS A 269 15.45 5.14 8.81
N TRP A 270 15.93 6.27 8.29
CA TRP A 270 17.31 6.70 8.51
C TRP A 270 17.58 7.05 9.97
N SER A 271 16.61 7.69 10.64
CA SER A 271 16.70 8.01 12.07
C SER A 271 16.80 6.75 12.93
N ILE A 272 15.93 5.76 12.70
CA ILE A 272 15.95 4.48 13.42
C ILE A 272 17.25 3.71 13.16
N TRP A 273 17.73 3.70 11.91
CA TRP A 273 19.01 3.09 11.56
C TRP A 273 20.18 3.77 12.29
N MET A 274 20.19 5.11 12.35
CA MET A 274 21.21 5.86 13.09
C MET A 274 21.15 5.55 14.58
N TRP A 275 19.96 5.51 15.18
CA TRP A 275 19.80 5.12 16.59
C TRP A 275 20.29 3.70 16.86
N LYS A 276 20.15 2.77 15.91
CA LYS A 276 20.77 1.44 16.02
C LYS A 276 22.30 1.53 16.10
N ARG A 277 22.92 2.36 15.26
CA ARG A 277 24.38 2.59 15.27
C ARG A 277 24.86 3.21 16.57
N LEU A 278 24.03 4.07 17.19
CA LEU A 278 24.31 4.70 18.48
C LEU A 278 23.96 3.83 19.70
N GLY A 279 23.47 2.61 19.51
CA GLY A 279 23.06 1.72 20.62
C GLY A 279 21.75 2.14 21.31
N LEU A 280 20.96 3.04 20.71
CA LEU A 280 19.67 3.49 21.22
C LEU A 280 18.51 2.60 20.76
N ALA A 281 18.67 1.90 19.63
CA ALA A 281 17.70 0.98 19.05
C ALA A 281 18.33 -0.39 18.72
N SER A 282 17.52 -1.45 18.74
CA SER A 282 17.91 -2.82 18.45
C SER A 282 16.80 -3.55 17.68
N ASN A 283 17.10 -4.76 17.18
CA ASN A 283 16.11 -5.67 16.59
C ASN A 283 15.23 -5.05 15.47
N LEU A 284 15.82 -4.21 14.62
CA LEU A 284 15.15 -3.65 13.43
C LEU A 284 14.70 -4.79 12.50
N LYS A 285 13.40 -5.03 12.46
CA LYS A 285 12.75 -6.09 11.67
C LYS A 285 12.68 -5.69 10.21
N GLN A 286 13.07 -6.61 9.34
CA GLN A 286 12.97 -6.47 7.90
C GLN A 286 12.38 -7.75 7.31
N PHE A 287 11.48 -7.62 6.35
CA PHE A 287 11.07 -8.79 5.57
C PHE A 287 12.20 -9.23 4.64
N ARG A 288 12.25 -10.54 4.38
CA ARG A 288 13.21 -11.11 3.42
C ARG A 288 12.93 -10.52 2.04
N ALA A 289 13.98 -10.10 1.33
CA ALA A 289 13.85 -9.54 -0.01
C ALA A 289 13.02 -10.44 -0.95
N ASN A 290 13.21 -11.75 -0.87
CA ASN A 290 12.44 -12.72 -1.65
C ASN A 290 10.91 -12.63 -1.42
N GLU A 291 10.45 -12.39 -0.18
CA GLU A 291 9.00 -12.28 0.08
C GLU A 291 8.43 -10.95 -0.43
N ILE A 292 9.22 -9.88 -0.37
CA ILE A 292 8.87 -8.58 -0.96
C ILE A 292 8.76 -8.71 -2.49
N GLU A 293 9.75 -9.33 -3.13
CA GLU A 293 9.76 -9.52 -4.59
C GLU A 293 8.65 -10.46 -5.06
N LYS A 294 8.31 -11.51 -4.31
CA LYS A 294 7.12 -12.33 -4.59
C LYS A 294 5.86 -11.47 -4.66
N GLY A 295 5.64 -10.57 -3.70
CA GLY A 295 4.49 -9.65 -3.70
C GLY A 295 4.47 -8.77 -4.96
N ARG A 296 5.62 -8.16 -5.32
CA ARG A 296 5.72 -7.36 -6.55
C ARG A 296 5.41 -8.17 -7.81
N VAL A 297 5.98 -9.36 -7.94
CA VAL A 297 5.78 -10.24 -9.10
C VAL A 297 4.33 -10.69 -9.20
N GLN A 298 3.70 -11.08 -8.09
CA GLN A 298 2.28 -11.46 -8.06
C GLN A 298 1.38 -10.31 -8.53
N GLN A 299 1.65 -9.09 -8.07
CA GLN A 299 0.87 -7.92 -8.46
C GLN A 299 1.11 -7.50 -9.91
N LEU A 300 2.34 -7.64 -10.41
CA LEU A 300 2.65 -7.46 -11.83
C LEU A 300 1.96 -8.51 -12.69
N GLN A 301 2.01 -9.79 -12.30
CA GLN A 301 1.33 -10.89 -12.99
C GLN A 301 -0.17 -10.61 -13.10
N LYS A 302 -0.81 -10.20 -12.00
CA LYS A 302 -2.23 -9.79 -12.01
C LYS A 302 -2.51 -8.69 -13.04
N LYS A 303 -1.68 -7.64 -13.10
CA LYS A 303 -1.82 -6.55 -14.08
C LYS A 303 -1.61 -7.05 -15.52
N VAL A 304 -0.66 -7.96 -15.73
CA VAL A 304 -0.41 -8.60 -17.02
C VAL A 304 -1.62 -9.43 -17.43
N ASP A 305 -2.19 -10.23 -16.54
CA ASP A 305 -3.37 -11.06 -16.81
C ASP A 305 -4.60 -10.22 -17.16
N GLN A 306 -4.82 -9.10 -16.44
CA GLN A 306 -5.88 -8.14 -16.76
C GLN A 306 -5.71 -7.50 -18.14
N LYS A 307 -4.47 -7.18 -18.55
CA LYS A 307 -4.19 -6.68 -19.90
C LYS A 307 -4.39 -7.77 -20.93
N ARG A 308 -3.89 -8.98 -20.65
CA ARG A 308 -4.00 -10.16 -21.51
C ARG A 308 -5.45 -10.51 -21.79
N ALA A 309 -6.33 -10.44 -20.80
CA ALA A 309 -7.76 -10.74 -20.95
C ALA A 309 -8.52 -9.77 -21.89
N LYS A 310 -7.95 -8.61 -22.23
CA LYS A 310 -8.54 -7.64 -23.16
C LYS A 310 -8.06 -7.79 -24.61
N LEU A 311 -7.07 -8.65 -24.84
CA LEU A 311 -6.51 -8.89 -26.16
C LEU A 311 -7.20 -10.10 -26.79
N ASP A 312 -7.37 -10.06 -28.10
CA ASP A 312 -7.81 -11.22 -28.86
C ASP A 312 -6.63 -12.18 -29.04
N TRP A 313 -6.76 -13.36 -28.44
CA TRP A 313 -5.79 -14.44 -28.61
C TRP A 313 -6.30 -15.52 -29.56
N GLY A 314 -7.48 -15.36 -30.15
CA GLY A 314 -8.20 -16.41 -30.87
C GLY A 314 -8.87 -17.44 -29.94
N ILE A 315 -9.50 -18.45 -30.54
CA ILE A 315 -10.28 -19.47 -29.83
C ILE A 315 -9.39 -20.29 -28.88
N PRO A 316 -9.69 -20.36 -27.56
CA PRO A 316 -8.93 -21.19 -26.62
C PRO A 316 -8.81 -22.64 -27.07
N LEU A 317 -7.65 -23.28 -26.82
CA LEU A 317 -7.37 -24.65 -27.31
C LEU A 317 -8.40 -25.67 -26.80
N GLU A 318 -8.89 -25.48 -25.58
CA GLU A 318 -9.92 -26.31 -24.95
C GLU A 318 -11.32 -26.20 -25.60
N GLN A 319 -11.56 -25.17 -26.40
CA GLN A 319 -12.81 -24.94 -27.12
C GLN A 319 -12.73 -25.36 -28.59
N LEU A 320 -11.54 -25.71 -29.07
CA LEU A 320 -11.34 -26.13 -30.46
C LEU A 320 -11.86 -27.56 -30.67
N PRO A 321 -12.48 -27.86 -31.82
CA PRO A 321 -12.90 -29.21 -32.15
C PRO A 321 -11.67 -30.13 -32.30
N VAL A 322 -11.80 -31.35 -31.81
CA VAL A 322 -10.79 -32.40 -32.02
C VAL A 322 -11.06 -33.08 -33.37
N VAL A 323 -10.10 -32.99 -34.29
CA VAL A 323 -10.21 -33.43 -35.69
C VAL A 323 -9.21 -34.56 -35.93
N SER A 324 -9.60 -35.61 -36.67
CA SER A 324 -8.65 -36.68 -37.06
C SER A 324 -7.69 -36.18 -38.16
N TRP A 325 -6.56 -36.87 -38.35
CA TRP A 325 -5.63 -36.51 -39.42
C TRP A 325 -6.27 -36.62 -40.81
N ASP A 326 -7.08 -37.67 -41.02
CA ASP A 326 -7.78 -37.90 -42.30
C ASP A 326 -8.81 -36.80 -42.57
N ASP A 327 -9.58 -36.40 -41.57
CA ASP A 327 -10.55 -35.29 -41.69
C ASP A 327 -9.85 -33.95 -41.98
N PHE A 328 -8.67 -33.73 -41.39
CA PHE A 328 -7.83 -32.57 -41.68
C PHE A 328 -7.37 -32.56 -43.14
N LEU A 329 -6.90 -33.69 -43.68
CA LEU A 329 -6.47 -33.79 -45.08
C LEU A 329 -7.63 -33.56 -46.04
N VAL A 330 -8.80 -34.13 -45.77
CA VAL A 330 -10.02 -33.91 -46.57
C VAL A 330 -10.41 -32.43 -46.54
N ALA A 331 -10.38 -31.79 -45.37
CA ALA A 331 -10.69 -30.37 -45.24
C ALA A 331 -9.69 -29.46 -45.98
N ALA A 332 -8.39 -29.81 -45.97
CA ALA A 332 -7.35 -29.07 -46.69
C ALA A 332 -7.47 -29.20 -48.23
N GLN A 333 -8.06 -30.29 -48.73
CA GLN A 333 -8.33 -30.50 -50.17
C GLN A 333 -9.57 -29.73 -50.65
N ASN A 334 -10.47 -29.31 -49.75
CA ASN A 334 -11.74 -28.64 -50.05
C ASN A 334 -11.61 -27.09 -50.17
N GLY A 335 -10.50 -26.60 -50.71
CA GLY A 335 -10.31 -25.17 -51.01
C GLY A 335 -9.92 -24.27 -49.82
N LYS A 336 -9.71 -24.84 -48.62
CA LYS A 336 -9.14 -24.13 -47.47
C LYS A 336 -7.65 -24.39 -47.35
N SER A 337 -6.87 -23.33 -47.12
CA SER A 337 -5.45 -23.44 -46.82
C SER A 337 -5.26 -23.75 -45.34
N LEU A 338 -5.33 -25.02 -44.97
CA LEU A 338 -5.14 -25.48 -43.60
C LEU A 338 -3.71 -25.98 -43.36
N THR A 339 -3.12 -25.66 -42.22
CA THR A 339 -1.79 -26.17 -41.82
C THR A 339 -1.79 -26.55 -40.34
N VAL A 340 -1.01 -27.57 -39.97
CA VAL A 340 -0.86 -28.00 -38.58
C VAL A 340 0.45 -27.44 -38.02
N ILE A 341 0.37 -26.80 -36.86
CA ILE A 341 1.54 -26.33 -36.10
C ILE A 341 1.33 -26.72 -34.64
N ALA A 342 2.27 -27.48 -34.07
CA ALA A 342 2.23 -28.04 -32.72
C ALA A 342 0.90 -28.75 -32.40
N GLY A 343 0.41 -29.56 -33.34
CA GLY A 343 -0.85 -30.30 -33.20
C GLY A 343 -2.14 -29.46 -33.31
N VAL A 344 -2.04 -28.15 -33.59
CA VAL A 344 -3.18 -27.25 -33.78
C VAL A 344 -3.37 -26.94 -35.26
N ILE A 345 -4.61 -27.03 -35.74
CA ILE A 345 -5.01 -26.72 -37.11
C ILE A 345 -5.26 -25.22 -37.22
N HIS A 346 -4.61 -24.60 -38.19
CA HIS A 346 -4.75 -23.18 -38.50
C HIS A 346 -5.31 -23.00 -39.91
N ASP A 347 -6.33 -22.15 -40.05
CA ASP A 347 -6.87 -21.72 -41.35
C ASP A 347 -6.14 -20.45 -41.79
N VAL A 348 -5.16 -20.62 -42.67
CA VAL A 348 -4.33 -19.52 -43.20
C VAL A 348 -4.86 -19.01 -44.54
N THR A 349 -6.08 -19.39 -44.97
CA THR A 349 -6.64 -19.04 -46.28
C THR A 349 -6.60 -17.55 -46.57
N GLY A 350 -6.99 -16.72 -45.59
CA GLY A 350 -6.96 -15.26 -45.72
C GLY A 350 -5.54 -14.66 -45.67
N PHE A 351 -4.56 -15.40 -45.13
CA PHE A 351 -3.20 -14.89 -44.88
C PHE A 351 -2.17 -15.31 -45.94
N VAL A 352 -2.46 -16.32 -46.77
CA VAL A 352 -1.50 -16.86 -47.75
C VAL A 352 -0.84 -15.78 -48.62
N ASN A 353 -1.61 -14.79 -49.08
CA ASN A 353 -1.11 -13.73 -49.97
C ASN A 353 -0.38 -12.60 -49.22
N GLU A 354 -0.56 -12.51 -47.90
CA GLU A 354 0.03 -11.49 -47.03
C GLU A 354 1.26 -12.00 -46.28
N HIS A 355 1.55 -13.30 -46.35
CA HIS A 355 2.67 -13.93 -45.66
C HIS A 355 4.01 -13.27 -46.07
N PRO A 356 4.77 -12.68 -45.12
CA PRO A 356 6.00 -11.94 -45.43
C PRO A 356 7.11 -12.77 -46.08
N GLY A 357 7.16 -14.09 -45.80
CA GLY A 357 8.07 -15.03 -46.48
C GLY A 357 7.64 -15.39 -47.90
N GLY A 358 6.54 -14.82 -48.40
CA GLY A 358 5.98 -15.07 -49.71
C GLY A 358 4.99 -16.23 -49.74
N LYS A 359 4.08 -16.16 -50.72
CA LYS A 359 2.99 -17.11 -50.97
C LYS A 359 3.48 -18.55 -51.15
N ILE A 360 4.60 -18.75 -51.83
CA ILE A 360 5.11 -20.08 -52.19
C ILE A 360 5.46 -20.88 -50.93
N LEU A 361 6.13 -20.26 -49.97
CA LEU A 361 6.58 -20.94 -48.75
C LEU A 361 5.39 -21.39 -47.90
N ILE A 362 4.40 -20.51 -47.67
CA ILE A 362 3.21 -20.87 -46.87
C ILE A 362 2.31 -21.86 -47.61
N SER A 363 2.21 -21.76 -48.95
CA SER A 363 1.45 -22.73 -49.74
C SER A 363 2.07 -24.13 -49.67
N SER A 364 3.40 -24.24 -49.54
CA SER A 364 4.08 -25.53 -49.40
C SER A 364 3.76 -26.27 -48.10
N ALA A 365 3.25 -25.54 -47.10
CA ALA A 365 2.86 -26.02 -45.77
C ALA A 365 1.36 -26.41 -45.67
N VAL A 366 0.55 -26.12 -46.70
CA VAL A 366 -0.87 -26.49 -46.72
C VAL A 366 -1.04 -28.01 -46.75
N GLY A 367 -1.94 -28.54 -45.92
CA GLY A 367 -2.22 -29.97 -45.78
C GLY A 367 -1.12 -30.76 -45.05
N LYS A 368 -0.18 -30.08 -44.37
CA LYS A 368 0.96 -30.71 -43.69
C LYS A 368 1.10 -30.23 -42.25
N ASP A 369 1.88 -30.98 -41.48
CA ASP A 369 2.47 -30.51 -40.24
C ASP A 369 3.70 -29.66 -40.56
N ALA A 370 3.58 -28.36 -40.31
CA ALA A 370 4.61 -27.35 -40.53
C ALA A 370 5.31 -26.93 -39.24
N THR A 371 5.17 -27.68 -38.15
CA THR A 371 5.77 -27.36 -36.84
C THR A 371 7.26 -27.12 -36.95
N ALA A 372 7.98 -28.02 -37.62
CA ALA A 372 9.42 -27.88 -37.82
C ALA A 372 9.76 -26.65 -38.67
N LEU A 373 8.98 -26.34 -39.71
CA LEU A 373 9.19 -25.15 -40.53
C LEU A 373 8.97 -23.85 -39.75
N PHE A 374 8.01 -23.87 -38.82
CA PHE A 374 7.61 -22.69 -38.04
C PHE A 374 8.50 -22.44 -36.80
N ASN A 375 8.90 -23.49 -36.08
CA ASN A 375 9.60 -23.42 -34.78
C ASN A 375 11.12 -23.64 -34.84
N GLY A 376 11.77 -23.47 -36.00
CA GLY A 376 13.24 -23.45 -36.05
C GLY A 376 13.95 -24.58 -36.78
N GLY A 377 13.25 -25.40 -37.56
CA GLY A 377 13.87 -26.30 -38.56
C GLY A 377 14.42 -25.56 -39.78
N VAL A 378 13.93 -24.34 -40.04
CA VAL A 378 14.42 -23.42 -41.11
C VAL A 378 14.43 -21.97 -40.63
N TYR A 379 13.33 -21.53 -39.99
CA TYR A 379 13.20 -20.19 -39.42
C TYR A 379 12.51 -20.27 -38.06
N SER A 380 12.98 -19.49 -37.09
CA SER A 380 12.33 -19.38 -35.78
C SER A 380 11.44 -18.14 -35.81
N HIS A 381 10.14 -18.34 -35.96
CA HIS A 381 9.19 -17.24 -36.12
C HIS A 381 9.12 -16.34 -34.89
N SER A 382 8.90 -15.04 -35.12
CA SER A 382 8.87 -14.05 -34.05
C SER A 382 7.60 -14.17 -33.20
N ASN A 383 7.62 -13.60 -31.99
CA ASN A 383 6.42 -13.53 -31.13
C ASN A 383 5.21 -12.92 -31.85
N ALA A 384 5.42 -11.96 -32.76
CA ALA A 384 4.34 -11.37 -33.55
C ALA A 384 3.68 -12.40 -34.50
N ALA A 385 4.48 -13.27 -35.14
CA ALA A 385 3.97 -14.34 -35.97
C ALA A 385 3.21 -15.40 -35.15
N HIS A 386 3.71 -15.76 -33.96
CA HIS A 386 2.97 -16.63 -33.03
C HIS A 386 1.64 -16.02 -32.57
N ASN A 387 1.62 -14.72 -32.25
CA ASN A 387 0.41 -14.01 -31.86
C ASN A 387 -0.62 -13.99 -33.01
N LEU A 388 -0.19 -13.69 -34.24
CA LEU A 388 -1.06 -13.71 -35.41
C LEU A 388 -1.61 -15.13 -35.67
N LEU A 389 -0.74 -16.13 -35.64
CA LEU A 389 -1.12 -17.53 -35.83
C LEU A 389 -2.20 -17.97 -34.83
N SER A 390 -2.13 -17.51 -33.58
CA SER A 390 -3.13 -17.83 -32.56
C SER A 390 -4.56 -17.39 -32.92
N THR A 391 -4.72 -16.37 -33.75
CA THR A 391 -6.04 -15.90 -34.23
C THR A 391 -6.62 -16.78 -35.35
N MET A 392 -5.81 -17.64 -35.97
CA MET A 392 -6.18 -18.48 -37.12
C MET A 392 -6.56 -19.92 -36.72
N ARG A 393 -6.67 -20.22 -35.42
CA ARG A 393 -6.94 -21.58 -34.93
C ARG A 393 -8.36 -22.03 -35.24
N VAL A 394 -8.49 -23.25 -35.77
CA VAL A 394 -9.80 -23.84 -36.16
C VAL A 394 -10.03 -25.26 -35.64
N GLY A 395 -9.00 -25.94 -35.12
CA GLY A 395 -9.13 -27.29 -34.56
C GLY A 395 -7.84 -27.79 -33.90
N VAL A 396 -7.91 -28.94 -33.25
CA VAL A 396 -6.75 -29.66 -32.68
C VAL A 396 -6.73 -31.07 -33.26
N ILE A 397 -5.57 -31.54 -33.69
CA ILE A 397 -5.42 -32.91 -34.20
C ILE A 397 -5.55 -33.90 -33.04
N ARG A 398 -6.39 -34.93 -33.22
CA ARG A 398 -6.53 -36.04 -32.27
C ARG A 398 -5.17 -36.70 -32.02
N GLY A 399 -4.69 -36.65 -30.77
CA GLY A 399 -3.38 -37.16 -30.39
C GLY A 399 -2.18 -36.27 -30.77
N GLY A 400 -2.39 -35.15 -31.45
CA GLY A 400 -1.33 -34.25 -31.90
C GLY A 400 -0.70 -33.41 -30.78
N GLY A 401 -1.49 -33.02 -29.78
CA GLY A 401 -1.00 -32.22 -28.64
C GLY A 401 -0.42 -33.04 -27.48
N GLU A 402 -0.86 -34.30 -27.31
CA GLU A 402 -0.42 -35.12 -26.18
C GLU A 402 1.00 -35.66 -26.34
N VAL A 403 1.49 -35.88 -27.57
CA VAL A 403 2.81 -36.49 -27.79
C VAL A 403 3.95 -35.52 -27.49
N GLU A 404 3.82 -34.22 -27.78
CA GLU A 404 4.85 -33.22 -27.46
C GLU A 404 4.84 -32.80 -25.99
N ILE A 405 3.65 -32.63 -25.38
CA ILE A 405 3.51 -32.32 -23.95
C ILE A 405 3.96 -33.52 -23.09
N TRP A 406 3.69 -34.76 -23.52
CA TRP A 406 4.19 -35.98 -22.88
C TRP A 406 5.70 -36.16 -23.07
N ARG A 407 6.25 -35.88 -24.27
CA ARG A 407 7.71 -35.90 -24.50
C ARG A 407 8.46 -34.84 -23.70
N GLN A 408 7.91 -33.63 -23.55
CA GLN A 408 8.51 -32.58 -22.72
C GLN A 408 8.43 -32.88 -21.21
N ARG A 409 7.35 -33.53 -20.73
CA ARG A 409 7.22 -33.91 -19.31
C ARG A 409 8.01 -35.16 -18.92
N ASN A 410 8.23 -36.10 -19.84
CA ASN A 410 8.86 -37.40 -19.56
C ASN A 410 10.25 -37.59 -20.18
N GLY A 411 10.72 -36.66 -21.01
CA GLY A 411 12.02 -36.72 -21.70
C GLY A 411 13.25 -36.61 -20.80
N ASP A 412 13.13 -36.03 -19.60
CA ASP A 412 14.26 -35.86 -18.67
C ASP A 412 14.44 -37.02 -17.67
N LYS A 413 13.61 -38.07 -17.72
CA LYS A 413 13.64 -39.17 -16.72
C LYS A 413 14.19 -40.51 -17.23
N HIS A 414 14.63 -40.61 -18.48
CA HIS A 414 15.11 -41.87 -19.04
C HIS A 414 16.59 -41.93 -19.44
N ALA A 415 17.41 -40.96 -19.02
CA ALA A 415 18.86 -41.02 -19.22
C ALA A 415 19.66 -41.70 -18.07
N ALA A 416 19.01 -42.25 -17.03
CA ALA A 416 19.72 -42.77 -15.85
C ALA A 416 19.52 -44.26 -15.54
N LEU A 417 18.76 -45.02 -16.34
CA LEU A 417 18.61 -46.45 -16.10
C LEU A 417 18.65 -47.21 -17.43
N ILE A 418 19.59 -48.16 -17.50
CA ILE A 418 19.86 -49.14 -18.54
C ILE A 418 21.04 -48.77 -19.47
N SER A 419 22.24 -49.08 -18.99
CA SER A 419 23.31 -49.70 -19.77
C SER A 419 23.88 -50.85 -18.90
N PRO A 420 24.34 -51.94 -19.53
CA PRO A 420 24.25 -53.31 -19.01
C PRO A 420 24.98 -53.58 -17.70
#